data_AF-A0A7Y6CRX3-F1
#
_entry.id   AF-A0A7Y6CRX3-F1
#
_cell.length_a   1.000
_cell.length_b   1.000
_cell.length_c   1.000
_cell.angle_alpha   90.00
_cell.angle_beta   90.00
_cell.angle_gamma   90.00
#
_symmetry.space_group_name_H-M   'P 1'
#
loop_
_entity.id
_entity.type
_entity.pdbx_description
1 polymer ?
#
loop_
_entity_poly.entity_id
_entity_poly.type
_entity_poly.pdbx_seq_one_letter_code
_entity_poly.pdbx_strand_id
1 'polypeptide(L)'
;MAERIVLAYSGGLDTSVAIGWIAEKTGAEVIAVAGDVGQGGEDLDTIRQRALDCGAADAVVVDMKDEFADEYCLPALKANSLYMDKYPLVSALSRPTIVKHLVDAAHQFGASTVAHGCTGKGNDQVRFEVGINALAPELKCIAPVRDTDMTRDKAIAFAEANGLPISTSKRSPYSVDQNVWGRAVETGILEDIWNAPPEDCYEYTSNPAEKREADELVITFDKGVPIAIDGEKVTMLQAIEKLNERAGAHGVGRIDMVEDRLVGIKSREVYEAPGAIALITAHQELENVTLERELARFKRGVEQRWSELVYDGLWFSPLKDALDVFLEESQKHVSGDIRLKLQGGRAWVTGRRSDSSLYDYHMATYDAEDQFDQSLAKGFVDIWGLPSKMAALRDSRVV
;
A
#
# COMPACT_ATOMS: atom_id res chain seq x y z
N MET A 1 22.51 -28.18 -18.34
CA MET A 1 22.04 -26.80 -18.52
C MET A 1 22.70 -25.97 -17.43
N ALA A 2 23.07 -24.72 -17.72
CA ALA A 2 23.58 -23.82 -16.69
C ALA A 2 22.49 -23.61 -15.62
N GLU A 3 22.89 -23.52 -14.35
CA GLU A 3 21.96 -23.14 -13.28
C GLU A 3 21.44 -21.73 -13.58
N ARG A 4 20.16 -21.46 -13.31
CA ARG A 4 19.53 -20.17 -13.55
C ARG A 4 19.03 -19.56 -12.25
N ILE A 5 19.15 -18.24 -12.18
CA ILE A 5 18.71 -17.43 -11.05
C ILE A 5 17.79 -16.33 -11.59
N VAL A 6 16.57 -16.24 -11.07
CA VAL A 6 15.63 -15.16 -11.39
C VAL A 6 15.85 -14.00 -10.44
N LEU A 7 16.16 -12.81 -10.96
CA LEU A 7 16.42 -11.60 -10.16
C LEU A 7 15.25 -10.62 -10.29
N ALA A 8 14.70 -10.19 -9.15
CA ALA A 8 13.84 -9.01 -9.07
C ALA A 8 14.65 -7.76 -9.46
N TYR A 9 14.33 -7.18 -10.60
CA TYR A 9 15.14 -6.15 -11.24
C TYR A 9 14.37 -4.83 -11.38
N SER A 10 14.90 -3.75 -10.77
CA SER A 10 14.27 -2.42 -10.79
C SER A 10 14.97 -1.42 -11.71
N GLY A 11 16.01 -1.81 -12.44
CA GLY A 11 16.81 -0.88 -13.25
C GLY A 11 17.80 -0.02 -12.47
N GLY A 12 17.77 -0.07 -11.14
CA GLY A 12 18.68 0.69 -10.27
C GLY A 12 20.11 0.15 -10.26
N LEU A 13 21.03 0.92 -9.65
CA LEU A 13 22.45 0.54 -9.52
C LEU A 13 22.63 -0.84 -8.87
N ASP A 14 22.01 -1.03 -7.71
CA ASP A 14 22.27 -2.21 -6.88
C ASP A 14 21.82 -3.51 -7.56
N THR A 15 20.63 -3.52 -8.18
CA THR A 15 20.14 -4.70 -8.91
C THR A 15 20.86 -4.89 -10.25
N SER A 16 21.38 -3.84 -10.88
CA SER A 16 22.16 -3.97 -12.13
C SER A 16 23.53 -4.54 -11.89
N VAL A 17 24.19 -4.13 -10.81
CA VAL A 17 25.45 -4.74 -10.36
C VAL A 17 25.23 -6.18 -9.89
N ALA A 18 24.09 -6.46 -9.24
CA ALA A 18 23.77 -7.80 -8.78
C ALA A 18 23.76 -8.85 -9.91
N ILE A 19 23.41 -8.48 -11.14
CA ILE A 19 23.43 -9.38 -12.31
C ILE A 19 24.82 -9.97 -12.52
N GLY A 20 25.82 -9.11 -12.74
CA GLY A 20 27.20 -9.54 -12.95
C GLY A 20 27.79 -10.21 -11.69
N TRP A 21 27.47 -9.67 -10.51
CA TRP A 21 27.96 -10.22 -9.25
C TRP A 21 27.46 -11.64 -8.97
N ILE A 22 26.18 -11.91 -9.21
CA ILE A 22 25.61 -13.26 -9.08
C ILE A 22 26.29 -14.19 -10.08
N ALA A 23 26.44 -13.77 -11.34
CA ALA A 23 27.08 -14.56 -12.37
C ALA A 23 28.54 -14.92 -12.01
N GLU A 24 29.33 -13.96 -11.52
CA GLU A 24 30.73 -14.19 -11.10
C GLU A 24 30.84 -15.15 -9.90
N LYS A 25 29.94 -15.05 -8.92
CA LYS A 25 30.00 -15.84 -7.69
C LYS A 25 29.47 -17.25 -7.86
N THR A 26 28.47 -17.45 -8.71
CA THR A 26 27.74 -18.72 -8.84
C THR A 26 28.02 -19.46 -10.14
N GLY A 27 28.46 -18.75 -11.19
CA GLY A 27 28.52 -19.29 -12.55
C GLY A 27 27.15 -19.50 -13.20
N ALA A 28 26.07 -19.04 -12.56
CA ALA A 28 24.70 -19.18 -13.04
C ALA A 28 24.33 -18.09 -14.06
N GLU A 29 23.40 -18.42 -14.94
CA GLU A 29 22.73 -17.45 -15.82
C GLU A 29 21.69 -16.66 -15.01
N VAL A 30 21.74 -15.33 -15.08
CA VAL A 30 20.76 -14.46 -14.42
C VAL A 30 19.65 -14.10 -15.41
N ILE A 31 18.40 -14.33 -15.00
CA ILE A 31 17.19 -13.88 -15.69
C ILE A 31 16.63 -12.69 -14.93
N ALA A 32 16.65 -11.50 -15.52
CA ALA A 32 16.11 -10.31 -14.88
C ALA A 32 14.59 -10.21 -15.10
N VAL A 33 13.83 -9.92 -14.05
CA VAL A 33 12.39 -9.71 -14.12
C VAL A 33 12.06 -8.33 -13.57
N ALA A 34 11.54 -7.45 -14.42
CA ALA A 34 11.06 -6.13 -14.08
C ALA A 34 9.53 -6.10 -14.14
N GLY A 35 8.88 -5.67 -13.06
CA GLY A 35 7.43 -5.48 -13.01
C GLY A 35 7.03 -4.03 -13.19
N ASP A 36 5.99 -3.78 -13.99
CA ASP A 36 5.30 -2.49 -14.04
C ASP A 36 4.15 -2.49 -13.04
N VAL A 37 4.33 -1.79 -11.93
CA VAL A 37 3.28 -1.51 -10.94
C VAL A 37 2.86 -0.03 -10.98
N GLY A 38 3.17 0.66 -12.08
CA GLY A 38 2.87 2.07 -12.30
C GLY A 38 3.87 3.02 -11.65
N GLN A 39 5.13 2.60 -11.54
CA GLN A 39 6.21 3.44 -10.99
C GLN A 39 6.54 4.66 -11.86
N GLY A 40 6.20 4.65 -13.15
CA GLY A 40 6.60 5.69 -14.10
C GLY A 40 8.13 5.79 -14.25
N GLY A 41 8.62 6.97 -14.62
CA GLY A 41 10.05 7.23 -14.77
C GLY A 41 10.63 6.73 -16.10
N GLU A 42 11.70 5.93 -16.05
CA GLU A 42 12.33 5.39 -17.25
C GLU A 42 11.43 4.36 -17.94
N ASP A 43 11.45 4.37 -19.27
CA ASP A 43 10.74 3.39 -20.08
C ASP A 43 11.21 1.96 -19.77
N LEU A 44 10.27 1.02 -19.68
CA LEU A 44 10.56 -0.36 -19.25
C LEU A 44 11.42 -1.13 -20.26
N ASP A 45 11.34 -0.82 -21.55
CA ASP A 45 12.24 -1.42 -22.54
C ASP A 45 13.68 -0.93 -22.33
N THR A 46 13.85 0.32 -21.86
CA THR A 46 15.18 0.82 -21.45
C THR A 46 15.71 0.07 -20.23
N ILE A 47 14.87 -0.18 -19.23
CA ILE A 47 15.22 -1.00 -18.04
C ILE A 47 15.58 -2.42 -18.47
N ARG A 48 14.78 -3.04 -19.35
CA ARG A 48 15.04 -4.36 -19.90
C ARG A 48 16.38 -4.43 -20.63
N GLN A 49 16.64 -3.48 -21.52
CA GLN A 49 17.89 -3.42 -22.28
C GLN A 49 19.09 -3.24 -21.34
N ARG A 50 18.97 -2.41 -20.30
CA ARG A 50 20.01 -2.23 -19.29
C ARG A 50 20.35 -3.54 -18.57
N ALA A 51 19.37 -4.37 -18.25
CA ALA A 51 19.63 -5.68 -17.64
C ALA A 51 20.48 -6.58 -18.56
N LEU A 52 20.14 -6.63 -19.85
CA LEU A 52 20.89 -7.38 -20.86
C LEU A 52 22.31 -6.84 -21.01
N ASP A 53 22.47 -5.53 -21.08
CA ASP A 53 23.77 -4.88 -21.17
C ASP A 53 24.62 -5.09 -19.90
N CYS A 54 23.98 -5.35 -18.75
CA CYS A 54 24.64 -5.72 -17.50
C CYS A 54 24.95 -7.23 -17.38
N GLY A 55 24.66 -8.02 -18.41
CA GLY A 55 25.04 -9.43 -18.49
C GLY A 55 23.93 -10.42 -18.13
N ALA A 56 22.67 -9.99 -18.07
CA ALA A 56 21.56 -10.93 -17.91
C ALA A 56 21.43 -11.81 -19.16
N ALA A 57 21.18 -13.11 -18.96
CA ALA A 57 20.98 -14.07 -20.04
C ALA A 57 19.62 -13.85 -20.73
N ASP A 58 18.63 -13.37 -19.98
CA ASP A 58 17.35 -12.89 -20.49
C ASP A 58 16.80 -11.80 -19.55
N ALA A 59 15.91 -10.97 -20.07
CA ALA A 59 15.24 -9.91 -19.33
C ALA A 59 13.76 -9.82 -19.72
N VAL A 60 12.89 -10.00 -18.73
CA VAL A 60 11.44 -10.01 -18.87
C VAL A 60 10.86 -8.76 -18.22
N VAL A 61 9.95 -8.11 -18.94
CA VAL A 61 9.09 -7.05 -18.41
C VAL A 61 7.69 -7.60 -18.31
N VAL A 62 7.04 -7.39 -17.18
CA VAL A 62 5.65 -7.81 -16.94
C VAL A 62 4.82 -6.59 -16.59
N ASP A 63 3.76 -6.32 -17.35
CA ASP A 63 2.78 -5.30 -16.97
C ASP A 63 1.87 -5.87 -15.88
N MET A 64 1.96 -5.33 -14.67
CA MET A 64 1.21 -5.77 -13.50
C MET A 64 0.24 -4.70 -13.01
N LYS A 65 -0.02 -3.60 -13.74
CA LYS A 65 -0.76 -2.44 -13.18
C LYS A 65 -2.20 -2.76 -12.83
N ASP A 66 -2.95 -3.36 -13.76
CA ASP A 66 -4.35 -3.73 -13.51
C ASP A 66 -4.43 -4.82 -12.43
N GLU A 67 -3.55 -5.82 -12.48
CA GLU A 67 -3.47 -6.87 -11.44
C GLU A 67 -3.14 -6.28 -10.06
N PHE A 68 -2.17 -5.36 -9.98
CA PHE A 68 -1.80 -4.67 -8.75
C PHE A 68 -2.98 -3.88 -8.19
N ALA A 69 -3.70 -3.17 -9.05
CA ALA A 69 -4.89 -2.42 -8.65
C ALA A 69 -6.00 -3.34 -8.12
N ASP A 70 -6.37 -4.38 -8.88
CA ASP A 70 -7.53 -5.23 -8.61
C ASP A 70 -7.27 -6.29 -7.52
N GLU A 71 -6.10 -6.94 -7.52
CA GLU A 71 -5.76 -8.04 -6.60
C GLU A 71 -5.05 -7.58 -5.31
N TYR A 72 -4.55 -6.33 -5.25
CA TYR A 72 -3.76 -5.85 -4.10
C TYR A 72 -4.28 -4.53 -3.51
N CYS A 73 -4.43 -3.48 -4.33
CA CYS A 73 -4.93 -2.19 -3.86
C CYS A 73 -6.42 -2.23 -3.46
N LEU A 74 -7.26 -2.96 -4.20
CA LEU A 74 -8.68 -3.07 -3.88
C LEU A 74 -8.93 -3.82 -2.55
N PRO A 75 -8.29 -4.96 -2.24
CA PRO A 75 -8.36 -5.54 -0.90
C PRO A 75 -7.90 -4.57 0.20
N ALA A 76 -6.82 -3.81 -0.05
CA ALA A 76 -6.33 -2.79 0.88
C ALA A 76 -7.37 -1.68 1.12
N LEU A 77 -8.07 -1.25 0.07
CA LEU A 77 -9.17 -0.30 0.16
C LEU A 77 -10.35 -0.85 0.98
N LYS A 78 -10.80 -2.07 0.71
CA LYS A 78 -11.88 -2.73 1.47
C LYS A 78 -11.50 -2.92 2.95
N ALA A 79 -10.22 -3.12 3.23
CA ALA A 79 -9.65 -3.17 4.57
C ALA A 79 -9.40 -1.80 5.20
N ASN A 80 -9.73 -0.68 4.53
CA ASN A 80 -9.40 0.68 4.94
C ASN A 80 -7.95 0.81 5.44
N SER A 81 -7.01 0.15 4.75
CA SER A 81 -5.74 -0.21 5.35
C SER A 81 -4.88 1.02 5.63
N LEU A 82 -4.54 1.23 6.90
CA LEU A 82 -3.71 2.33 7.37
C LEU A 82 -2.81 1.80 8.50
N TYR A 83 -1.58 1.41 8.18
CA TYR A 83 -0.61 1.02 9.19
C TYR A 83 -0.30 2.20 10.11
N MET A 84 -0.37 1.96 11.42
CA MET A 84 -0.28 2.98 12.47
C MET A 84 -1.22 4.17 12.23
N ASP A 85 -2.43 3.89 11.73
CA ASP A 85 -3.49 4.85 11.41
C ASP A 85 -3.11 5.92 10.38
N LYS A 86 -2.03 5.71 9.61
CA LYS A 86 -1.49 6.72 8.69
C LYS A 86 -1.09 6.18 7.32
N TYR A 87 -0.36 5.07 7.27
CA TYR A 87 0.33 4.62 6.07
C TYR A 87 -0.50 3.62 5.26
N PRO A 88 -0.91 3.92 4.02
CA PRO A 88 -1.74 3.01 3.22
C PRO A 88 -0.94 1.91 2.51
N LEU A 89 0.15 1.43 3.13
CA LEU A 89 0.90 0.26 2.69
C LEU A 89 1.49 0.36 1.26
N VAL A 90 1.79 1.58 0.80
CA VAL A 90 2.35 1.93 -0.53
C VAL A 90 3.35 0.89 -1.05
N SER A 91 4.45 0.72 -0.34
CA SER A 91 5.50 -0.22 -0.71
C SER A 91 5.06 -1.65 -0.42
N ALA A 92 4.44 -1.90 0.75
CA ALA A 92 4.15 -3.26 1.21
C ALA A 92 3.26 -4.06 0.25
N LEU A 93 2.29 -3.40 -0.41
CA LEU A 93 1.32 -4.05 -1.30
C LEU A 93 1.94 -4.60 -2.60
N SER A 94 2.96 -3.95 -3.15
CA SER A 94 3.52 -4.38 -4.45
C SER A 94 4.43 -5.61 -4.34
N ARG A 95 5.00 -5.88 -3.16
CA ARG A 95 5.95 -6.99 -2.97
C ARG A 95 5.30 -8.34 -3.22
N PRO A 96 4.13 -8.69 -2.67
CA PRO A 96 3.50 -9.97 -2.99
C PRO A 96 3.08 -10.08 -4.46
N THR A 97 2.79 -8.97 -5.17
CA THR A 97 2.59 -8.96 -6.63
C THR A 97 3.86 -9.38 -7.35
N ILE A 98 4.99 -8.73 -7.05
CA ILE A 98 6.28 -9.04 -7.68
C ILE A 98 6.71 -10.48 -7.36
N VAL A 99 6.53 -10.94 -6.11
CA VAL A 99 6.88 -12.30 -5.68
C VAL A 99 6.16 -13.36 -6.51
N LYS A 100 4.85 -13.21 -6.77
CA LYS A 100 4.06 -14.13 -7.60
C LYS A 100 4.71 -14.32 -8.97
N HIS A 101 5.04 -13.20 -9.63
CA HIS A 101 5.67 -13.20 -10.96
C HIS A 101 7.12 -13.69 -10.97
N LEU A 102 7.88 -13.48 -9.88
CA LEU A 102 9.22 -14.05 -9.74
C LEU A 102 9.20 -15.58 -9.65
N VAL A 103 8.24 -16.12 -8.91
CA VAL A 103 8.04 -17.57 -8.78
C VAL A 103 7.61 -18.17 -10.12
N ASP A 104 6.64 -17.54 -10.81
CA ASP A 104 6.19 -17.98 -12.13
C ASP A 104 7.34 -17.97 -13.15
N ALA A 105 8.16 -16.91 -13.16
CA ALA A 105 9.35 -16.84 -13.99
C ALA A 105 10.37 -17.92 -13.60
N ALA A 106 10.58 -18.19 -12.31
CA ALA A 106 11.51 -19.24 -11.89
C ALA A 106 11.10 -20.61 -12.42
N HIS A 107 9.81 -20.96 -12.34
CA HIS A 107 9.30 -22.20 -12.91
C HIS A 107 9.39 -22.22 -14.45
N GLN A 108 9.04 -21.12 -15.11
CA GLN A 108 9.10 -21.00 -16.58
C GLN A 108 10.52 -21.19 -17.13
N PHE A 109 11.52 -20.57 -16.49
CA PHE A 109 12.91 -20.62 -16.94
C PHE A 109 13.70 -21.81 -16.37
N GLY A 110 13.08 -22.61 -15.50
CA GLY A 110 13.71 -23.75 -14.83
C GLY A 110 14.79 -23.32 -13.84
N ALA A 111 14.62 -22.17 -13.19
CA ALA A 111 15.51 -21.66 -12.16
C ALA A 111 15.22 -22.34 -10.81
N SER A 112 16.29 -22.67 -10.07
CA SER A 112 16.21 -23.22 -8.71
C SER A 112 16.36 -22.16 -7.62
N THR A 113 16.62 -20.90 -8.01
CA THR A 113 16.93 -19.81 -7.10
C THR A 113 16.30 -18.50 -7.59
N VAL A 114 15.77 -17.73 -6.65
CA VAL A 114 15.31 -16.34 -6.84
C VAL A 114 16.25 -15.41 -6.08
N ALA A 115 16.45 -14.20 -6.59
CA ALA A 115 17.28 -13.18 -6.00
C ALA A 115 16.54 -11.84 -5.89
N HIS A 116 16.86 -11.05 -4.86
CA HIS A 116 16.35 -9.69 -4.70
C HIS A 116 17.40 -8.71 -4.15
N GLY A 117 17.20 -7.42 -4.40
CA GLY A 117 18.12 -6.34 -3.98
C GLY A 117 17.86 -5.76 -2.58
N CYS A 118 16.96 -6.33 -1.77
CA CYS A 118 16.62 -5.75 -0.46
C CYS A 118 17.81 -5.73 0.53
N THR A 119 17.85 -4.70 1.37
CA THR A 119 18.83 -4.57 2.46
C THR A 119 18.41 -5.33 3.72
N GLY A 120 19.35 -5.58 4.63
CA GLY A 120 19.09 -6.28 5.90
C GLY A 120 18.33 -5.50 6.98
N LYS A 121 18.04 -4.21 6.78
CA LYS A 121 17.34 -3.34 7.75
C LYS A 121 15.93 -2.92 7.33
N GLY A 122 15.50 -3.31 6.13
CA GLY A 122 14.18 -3.00 5.59
C GLY A 122 13.18 -4.12 5.82
N ASN A 123 11.88 -3.80 5.74
CA ASN A 123 10.81 -4.79 5.79
C ASN A 123 10.71 -5.61 4.50
N ASP A 124 11.19 -5.09 3.37
CA ASP A 124 11.00 -5.73 2.07
C ASP A 124 11.68 -7.09 1.94
N GLN A 125 12.84 -7.29 2.59
CA GLN A 125 13.46 -8.62 2.63
C GLN A 125 12.49 -9.67 3.20
N VAL A 126 11.70 -9.30 4.22
CA VAL A 126 10.73 -10.21 4.84
C VAL A 126 9.58 -10.45 3.88
N ARG A 127 9.06 -9.39 3.26
CA ARG A 127 7.94 -9.47 2.30
C ARG A 127 8.28 -10.35 1.09
N PHE A 128 9.50 -10.23 0.56
CA PHE A 128 10.00 -11.08 -0.52
C PHE A 128 10.22 -12.51 -0.06
N GLU A 129 11.05 -12.74 0.96
CA GLU A 129 11.46 -14.10 1.35
C GLU A 129 10.32 -14.92 1.95
N VAL A 130 9.47 -14.32 2.79
CA VAL A 130 8.28 -15.00 3.32
C VAL A 130 7.31 -15.34 2.20
N GLY A 131 7.11 -14.43 1.24
CA GLY A 131 6.25 -14.69 0.09
C GLY A 131 6.78 -15.80 -0.83
N ILE A 132 8.07 -15.76 -1.16
CA ILE A 132 8.71 -16.81 -1.98
C ILE A 132 8.61 -18.15 -1.27
N ASN A 133 8.92 -18.21 0.03
CA ASN A 133 8.81 -19.45 0.81
C ASN A 133 7.37 -19.97 0.92
N ALA A 134 6.37 -19.08 0.92
CA ALA A 134 4.96 -19.47 0.96
C ALA A 134 4.48 -20.05 -0.37
N LEU A 135 4.92 -19.48 -1.50
CA LEU A 135 4.47 -19.89 -2.84
C LEU A 135 5.29 -21.05 -3.44
N ALA A 136 6.59 -21.08 -3.18
CA ALA A 136 7.54 -22.01 -3.78
C ALA A 136 8.69 -22.34 -2.81
N PRO A 137 8.42 -23.09 -1.72
CA PRO A 137 9.40 -23.43 -0.69
C PRO A 137 10.61 -24.24 -1.19
N GLU A 138 10.53 -24.80 -2.39
CA GLU A 138 11.64 -25.48 -3.06
C GLU A 138 12.68 -24.53 -3.66
N LEU A 139 12.32 -23.26 -3.92
CA LEU A 139 13.22 -22.26 -4.47
C LEU A 139 14.16 -21.75 -3.37
N LYS A 140 15.45 -21.65 -3.69
CA LYS A 140 16.39 -20.92 -2.84
C LYS A 140 16.17 -19.42 -3.02
N CYS A 141 16.32 -18.63 -1.96
CA CYS A 141 16.38 -17.18 -2.06
C CYS A 141 17.79 -16.68 -1.72
N ILE A 142 18.31 -15.74 -2.51
CA ILE A 142 19.56 -15.04 -2.22
C ILE A 142 19.34 -13.52 -2.22
N ALA A 143 20.01 -12.81 -1.31
CA ALA A 143 19.91 -11.36 -1.22
C ALA A 143 21.31 -10.74 -1.32
N PRO A 144 21.87 -10.52 -2.53
CA PRO A 144 23.27 -10.08 -2.68
C PRO A 144 23.62 -8.82 -1.86
N VAL A 145 22.70 -7.85 -1.77
CA VAL A 145 22.92 -6.61 -1.01
C VAL A 145 23.03 -6.86 0.51
N ARG A 146 22.34 -7.87 1.03
CA ARG A 146 22.32 -8.22 2.46
C ARG A 146 23.39 -9.25 2.82
N ASP A 147 23.51 -10.29 2.00
CA ASP A 147 24.27 -11.51 2.30
C ASP A 147 25.73 -11.42 1.88
N THR A 148 26.10 -10.36 1.15
CA THR A 148 27.47 -10.12 0.69
C THR A 148 28.01 -8.79 1.17
N ASP A 149 29.26 -8.52 0.87
CA ASP A 149 29.94 -7.28 1.19
C ASP A 149 29.67 -6.16 0.16
N MET A 150 28.63 -6.28 -0.67
CA MET A 150 28.24 -5.35 -1.73
C MET A 150 27.66 -4.05 -1.15
N THR A 151 28.55 -3.13 -0.76
CA THR A 151 28.18 -1.75 -0.40
C THR A 151 27.93 -0.92 -1.66
N ARG A 152 27.25 0.22 -1.52
CA ARG A 152 27.02 1.16 -2.63
C ARG A 152 28.33 1.59 -3.31
N ASP A 153 29.37 1.89 -2.53
CA ASP A 153 30.69 2.25 -3.08
C ASP A 153 31.32 1.12 -3.90
N LYS A 154 31.16 -0.13 -3.46
CA LYS A 154 31.61 -1.30 -4.22
C LYS A 154 30.76 -1.55 -5.45
N ALA A 155 29.46 -1.29 -5.39
CA ALA A 155 28.58 -1.36 -6.55
C ALA A 155 28.99 -0.33 -7.62
N ILE A 156 29.31 0.90 -7.21
CA ILE A 156 29.85 1.94 -8.11
C ILE A 156 31.18 1.46 -8.72
N ALA A 157 32.12 1.00 -7.89
CA ALA A 157 33.41 0.52 -8.37
C ALA A 157 33.28 -0.67 -9.34
N PHE A 158 32.34 -1.59 -9.07
CA PHE A 158 32.02 -2.72 -9.95
C PHE A 158 31.43 -2.24 -11.27
N ALA A 159 30.50 -1.29 -11.23
CA ALA A 159 29.88 -0.73 -12.42
C ALA A 159 30.91 -0.01 -13.31
N GLU A 160 31.81 0.77 -12.71
CA GLU A 160 32.89 1.46 -13.43
C GLU A 160 33.92 0.47 -14.01
N ALA A 161 34.34 -0.54 -13.24
CA ALA A 161 35.31 -1.54 -13.67
C ALA A 161 34.80 -2.40 -14.84
N ASN A 162 33.50 -2.68 -14.88
CA ASN A 162 32.87 -3.49 -15.92
C ASN A 162 32.20 -2.65 -17.02
N GLY A 163 32.29 -1.32 -16.97
CA GLY A 163 31.71 -0.43 -17.97
C GLY A 163 30.19 -0.53 -18.10
N LEU A 164 29.48 -0.77 -17.00
CA LEU A 164 28.02 -0.96 -17.00
C LEU A 164 27.30 0.36 -17.39
N PRO A 165 26.24 0.31 -18.22
CA PRO A 165 25.52 1.50 -18.69
C PRO A 165 24.53 2.03 -17.64
N ILE A 166 25.05 2.39 -16.47
CA ILE A 166 24.26 2.87 -15.32
C ILE A 166 24.72 4.28 -14.98
N SER A 167 23.77 5.19 -14.75
CA SER A 167 24.12 6.52 -14.25
C SER A 167 24.65 6.43 -12.81
N THR A 168 25.94 6.67 -12.64
CA THR A 168 26.61 6.78 -11.32
C THR A 168 26.58 8.21 -10.76
N SER A 169 25.89 9.13 -11.43
CA SER A 169 25.82 10.53 -11.00
C SER A 169 25.24 10.65 -9.58
N LYS A 170 25.70 11.65 -8.82
CA LYS A 170 25.19 12.03 -7.49
C LYS A 170 23.72 12.48 -7.59
N ARG A 171 22.81 11.58 -7.95
CA ARG A 171 21.37 11.80 -8.00
C ARG A 171 20.82 11.68 -6.60
N SER A 172 19.93 12.64 -6.29
CA SER A 172 19.02 12.76 -5.15
C SER A 172 19.55 12.24 -3.80
N PRO A 173 19.57 13.05 -2.73
CA PRO A 173 19.88 12.54 -1.39
C PRO A 173 18.82 11.54 -0.86
N TYR A 174 17.73 11.31 -1.61
CA TYR A 174 16.62 10.46 -1.23
C TYR A 174 16.71 9.07 -1.87
N SER A 175 16.32 8.07 -1.09
CA SER A 175 15.93 6.75 -1.58
C SER A 175 14.41 6.79 -1.79
N VAL A 176 13.98 6.48 -3.00
CA VAL A 176 12.58 6.60 -3.44
C VAL A 176 12.08 5.25 -3.93
N ASP A 177 10.91 4.86 -3.47
CA ASP A 177 10.12 3.74 -4.00
C ASP A 177 8.74 4.26 -4.38
N GLN A 178 8.26 3.96 -5.59
CA GLN A 178 6.99 4.49 -6.06
C GLN A 178 6.29 3.52 -6.99
N ASN A 179 4.96 3.57 -6.96
CA ASN A 179 4.04 2.79 -7.79
C ASN A 179 2.73 3.58 -7.91
N VAL A 180 1.74 3.06 -8.64
CA VAL A 180 0.48 3.80 -8.85
C VAL A 180 -0.29 4.06 -7.55
N TRP A 181 -0.09 3.26 -6.49
CA TRP A 181 -0.78 3.45 -5.21
C TRP A 181 -0.18 4.58 -4.36
N GLY A 182 1.10 4.88 -4.56
CA GLY A 182 1.77 6.00 -3.91
C GLY A 182 3.29 5.96 -4.04
N ARG A 183 3.92 6.85 -3.28
CA ARG A 183 5.37 7.06 -3.26
C ARG A 183 5.90 7.15 -1.84
N ALA A 184 7.06 6.55 -1.60
CA ALA A 184 7.79 6.54 -0.34
C ALA A 184 9.16 7.19 -0.54
N VAL A 185 9.57 8.00 0.44
CA VAL A 185 10.82 8.77 0.42
C VAL A 185 11.49 8.64 1.77
N GLU A 186 12.74 8.20 1.75
CA GLU A 186 13.56 8.04 2.96
C GLU A 186 15.01 8.51 2.73
N THR A 187 15.81 8.44 3.80
CA THR A 187 17.24 8.76 3.88
C THR A 187 17.61 10.25 3.76
N GLY A 188 18.89 10.56 3.99
CA GLY A 188 19.42 11.92 3.89
C GLY A 188 18.96 12.81 5.03
N ILE A 189 18.50 14.02 4.70
CA ILE A 189 18.05 15.03 5.69
C ILE A 189 16.84 14.55 6.52
N LEU A 190 16.05 13.61 6.00
CA LEU A 190 14.83 13.10 6.62
C LEU A 190 15.10 12.20 7.84
N GLU A 191 16.30 11.64 7.98
CA GLU A 191 16.66 10.75 9.09
C GLU A 191 16.67 11.47 10.45
N ASP A 192 16.91 12.78 10.47
CA ASP A 192 16.72 13.60 11.67
C ASP A 192 15.24 14.04 11.77
N ILE A 193 14.56 13.51 12.78
CA ILE A 193 13.13 13.74 13.04
C ILE A 193 12.78 15.20 13.36
N TRP A 194 13.77 16.07 13.58
CA TRP A 194 13.56 17.51 13.75
C TRP A 194 13.56 18.29 12.43
N ASN A 195 14.13 17.73 11.35
CA ASN A 195 14.11 18.37 10.05
C ASN A 195 12.75 18.20 9.39
N ALA A 196 12.09 19.30 9.00
CA ALA A 196 10.88 19.21 8.17
C ALA A 196 11.22 18.66 6.77
N PRO A 197 10.33 17.89 6.13
CA PRO A 197 10.57 17.43 4.77
C PRO A 197 10.65 18.64 3.81
N PRO A 198 11.74 18.79 3.04
CA PRO A 198 11.87 19.86 2.05
C PRO A 198 10.92 19.64 0.86
N GLU A 199 10.56 20.71 0.14
CA GLU A 199 9.59 20.59 -0.96
C GLU A 199 10.08 19.70 -2.11
N ASP A 200 11.40 19.62 -2.33
CA ASP A 200 12.01 18.77 -3.37
C ASP A 200 11.93 17.26 -3.07
N CYS A 201 11.42 16.86 -1.90
CA CYS A 201 11.12 15.47 -1.61
C CYS A 201 9.79 15.02 -2.19
N TYR A 202 8.88 15.93 -2.57
CA TYR A 202 7.54 15.62 -3.09
C TYR A 202 7.49 15.66 -4.61
N GLU A 203 6.74 14.73 -5.22
CA GLU A 203 6.60 14.61 -6.67
C GLU A 203 5.16 14.33 -7.09
N TYR A 204 4.43 13.48 -6.36
CA TYR A 204 3.05 13.12 -6.68
C TYR A 204 2.05 14.21 -6.25
N THR A 205 2.45 15.09 -5.34
CA THR A 205 1.56 16.06 -4.72
C THR A 205 2.10 17.48 -4.83
N SER A 206 1.21 18.41 -5.15
CA SER A 206 1.48 19.85 -5.08
C SER A 206 1.56 20.35 -3.63
N ASN A 207 2.24 21.47 -3.40
CA ASN A 207 2.34 22.06 -2.07
C ASN A 207 0.95 22.49 -1.55
N PRO A 208 0.47 21.96 -0.41
CA PRO A 208 -0.85 22.28 0.13
C PRO A 208 -0.98 23.73 0.65
N ALA A 209 0.14 24.44 0.85
CA ALA A 209 0.14 25.86 1.23
C ALA A 209 -0.17 26.80 0.06
N GLU A 210 -0.04 26.33 -1.19
CA GLU A 210 -0.44 27.10 -2.36
C GLU A 210 -1.96 27.21 -2.44
N LYS A 211 -2.46 28.44 -2.57
CA LYS A 211 -3.91 28.68 -2.65
C LYS A 211 -4.46 28.18 -3.98
N ARG A 212 -5.34 27.19 -3.93
CA ARG A 212 -6.08 26.64 -5.07
C ARG A 212 -7.58 26.64 -4.77
N GLU A 213 -8.40 26.81 -5.82
CA GLU A 213 -9.84 26.59 -5.70
C GLU A 213 -10.11 25.15 -5.32
N ALA A 214 -11.18 24.90 -4.57
CA ALA A 214 -11.48 23.55 -4.14
C ALA A 214 -12.02 22.72 -5.31
N ASP A 215 -11.58 21.47 -5.40
CA ASP A 215 -12.15 20.49 -6.32
C ASP A 215 -13.19 19.65 -5.58
N GLU A 216 -14.38 19.49 -6.16
CA GLU A 216 -15.46 18.66 -5.61
C GLU A 216 -15.76 17.55 -6.59
N LEU A 217 -15.85 16.32 -6.09
CA LEU A 217 -16.04 15.13 -6.90
C LEU A 217 -16.92 14.11 -6.19
N VAL A 218 -17.54 13.23 -6.98
CA VAL A 218 -18.33 12.10 -6.49
C VAL A 218 -17.65 10.80 -6.87
N ILE A 219 -17.42 9.91 -5.90
CA ILE A 219 -16.97 8.54 -6.13
C ILE A 219 -18.18 7.61 -5.92
N THR A 220 -18.49 6.79 -6.93
CA THR A 220 -19.51 5.75 -6.86
C THR A 220 -18.85 4.41 -6.58
N PHE A 221 -19.38 3.70 -5.59
CA PHE A 221 -18.96 2.35 -5.22
C PHE A 221 -20.06 1.33 -5.51
N ASP A 222 -19.65 0.12 -5.90
CA ASP A 222 -20.47 -1.08 -5.83
C ASP A 222 -19.71 -2.16 -5.06
N LYS A 223 -20.27 -2.63 -3.95
CA LYS A 223 -19.70 -3.66 -3.07
C LYS A 223 -18.25 -3.37 -2.65
N GLY A 224 -18.00 -2.14 -2.24
CA GLY A 224 -16.67 -1.65 -1.84
C GLY A 224 -15.73 -1.32 -3.01
N VAL A 225 -16.11 -1.59 -4.26
CA VAL A 225 -15.29 -1.32 -5.45
C VAL A 225 -15.62 0.05 -6.02
N PRO A 226 -14.65 0.97 -6.23
CA PRO A 226 -14.91 2.23 -6.92
C PRO A 226 -15.17 1.97 -8.41
N ILE A 227 -16.37 2.26 -8.88
CA ILE A 227 -16.80 1.96 -10.27
C ILE A 227 -17.02 3.20 -11.13
N ALA A 228 -17.13 4.39 -10.52
CA ALA A 228 -17.23 5.65 -11.27
C ALA A 228 -16.69 6.85 -10.47
N ILE A 229 -16.20 7.86 -11.20
CA ILE A 229 -15.87 9.19 -10.67
C ILE A 229 -16.67 10.21 -11.48
N ASP A 230 -17.46 11.05 -10.81
CA ASP A 230 -18.37 12.04 -11.42
C ASP A 230 -19.32 11.43 -12.48
N GLY A 231 -19.73 10.18 -12.25
CA GLY A 231 -20.60 9.41 -13.14
C GLY A 231 -19.90 8.76 -14.34
N GLU A 232 -18.61 9.02 -14.54
CA GLU A 232 -17.79 8.36 -15.56
C GLU A 232 -17.27 7.02 -15.02
N LYS A 233 -17.55 5.92 -15.73
CA LYS A 233 -17.09 4.58 -15.34
C LYS A 233 -15.57 4.50 -15.34
N VAL A 234 -15.02 3.82 -14.34
CA VAL A 234 -13.58 3.59 -14.18
C VAL A 234 -13.29 2.17 -13.75
N THR A 235 -12.13 1.64 -14.13
CA THR A 235 -11.51 0.48 -13.45
C THR A 235 -10.89 0.92 -12.12
N MET A 236 -10.45 -0.02 -11.29
CA MET A 236 -9.73 0.31 -10.05
C MET A 236 -8.46 1.12 -10.34
N LEU A 237 -7.67 0.70 -11.34
CA LEU A 237 -6.46 1.42 -11.77
C LEU A 237 -6.79 2.86 -12.18
N GLN A 238 -7.81 3.05 -13.04
CA GLN A 238 -8.23 4.38 -13.48
C GLN A 238 -8.76 5.25 -12.34
N ALA A 239 -9.42 4.65 -11.34
CA ALA A 239 -9.86 5.37 -10.15
C ALA A 239 -8.66 5.90 -9.35
N ILE A 240 -7.64 5.07 -9.15
CA ILE A 240 -6.39 5.45 -8.48
C ILE A 240 -5.69 6.57 -9.24
N GLU A 241 -5.48 6.42 -10.55
CA GLU A 241 -4.77 7.39 -11.38
C GLU A 241 -5.49 8.76 -11.42
N LYS A 242 -6.80 8.77 -11.67
CA LYS A 242 -7.59 10.01 -11.67
C LYS A 242 -7.56 10.72 -10.32
N LEU A 243 -7.62 9.96 -9.22
CA LEU A 243 -7.57 10.56 -7.88
C LEU A 243 -6.15 10.95 -7.47
N ASN A 244 -5.11 10.27 -7.98
CA ASN A 244 -3.73 10.72 -7.81
C ASN A 244 -3.53 12.11 -8.44
N GLU A 245 -4.03 12.31 -9.66
CA GLU A 245 -3.98 13.61 -10.34
C GLU A 245 -4.76 14.67 -9.57
N ARG A 246 -6.05 14.44 -9.32
CA ARG A 246 -6.94 15.44 -8.70
C ARG A 246 -6.56 15.72 -7.25
N ALA A 247 -6.44 14.69 -6.41
CA ALA A 247 -6.10 14.87 -5.01
C ALA A 247 -4.65 15.32 -4.83
N GLY A 248 -3.72 14.85 -5.67
CA GLY A 248 -2.34 15.30 -5.69
C GLY A 248 -2.21 16.78 -6.05
N ALA A 249 -3.02 17.29 -6.99
CA ALA A 249 -3.09 18.71 -7.30
C ALA A 249 -3.53 19.58 -6.11
N HIS A 250 -4.16 19.01 -5.08
CA HIS A 250 -4.52 19.71 -3.85
C HIS A 250 -3.62 19.38 -2.65
N GLY A 251 -2.52 18.66 -2.87
CA GLY A 251 -1.56 18.28 -1.81
C GLY A 251 -2.07 17.18 -0.86
N VAL A 252 -3.16 16.50 -1.23
CA VAL A 252 -3.75 15.44 -0.40
C VAL A 252 -2.80 14.26 -0.30
N GLY A 253 -2.72 13.64 0.88
CA GLY A 253 -2.00 12.39 1.05
C GLY A 253 -0.48 12.55 1.26
N ARG A 254 0.02 13.74 1.59
CA ARG A 254 1.34 13.91 2.19
C ARG A 254 1.33 13.38 3.63
N ILE A 255 2.15 12.38 3.91
CA ILE A 255 2.24 11.72 5.22
C ILE A 255 3.70 11.81 5.68
N ASP A 256 3.93 12.30 6.90
CA ASP A 256 5.24 12.26 7.58
C ASP A 256 5.06 11.49 8.88
N MET A 257 5.77 10.37 9.03
CA MET A 257 5.63 9.52 10.19
C MET A 257 6.92 8.86 10.63
N VAL A 258 7.00 8.62 11.94
CA VAL A 258 7.92 7.66 12.53
C VAL A 258 7.14 6.36 12.73
N GLU A 259 7.59 5.29 12.09
CA GLU A 259 6.93 3.98 12.09
C GLU A 259 7.73 2.92 12.82
N ASP A 260 7.05 1.85 13.24
CA ASP A 260 7.66 0.66 13.83
C ASP A 260 7.91 -0.39 12.74
N ARG A 261 9.18 -0.62 12.38
CA ARG A 261 9.55 -1.71 11.46
C ARG A 261 9.45 -3.05 12.17
N LEU A 262 9.07 -4.09 11.43
CA LEU A 262 8.98 -5.46 11.95
C LEU A 262 10.33 -5.93 12.55
N VAL A 263 11.44 -5.48 11.97
CA VAL A 263 12.80 -5.80 12.43
C VAL A 263 13.19 -5.14 13.77
N GLY A 264 12.26 -4.44 14.44
CA GLY A 264 12.42 -3.98 15.82
C GLY A 264 13.00 -2.58 16.00
N ILE A 265 13.07 -1.80 14.93
CA ILE A 265 13.55 -0.41 14.97
C ILE A 265 12.45 0.56 14.52
N LYS A 266 12.56 1.80 14.96
CA LYS A 266 11.80 2.90 14.38
C LYS A 266 12.54 3.48 13.18
N SER A 267 11.79 3.88 12.16
CA SER A 267 12.29 4.67 11.02
C SER A 267 11.36 5.84 10.77
N ARG A 268 11.87 6.92 10.18
CA ARG A 268 11.05 8.02 9.68
C ARG A 268 10.95 7.91 8.16
N GLU A 269 9.73 7.99 7.64
CA GLU A 269 9.44 7.96 6.22
C GLU A 269 8.42 9.04 5.85
N VAL A 270 8.58 9.58 4.65
CA VAL A 270 7.65 10.52 4.03
C VAL A 270 6.97 9.80 2.88
N TYR A 271 5.63 9.86 2.85
CA TYR A 271 4.83 9.22 1.81
C TYR A 271 3.95 10.23 1.07
N GLU A 272 3.66 9.92 -0.19
CA GLU A 272 2.65 10.58 -1.00
C GLU A 272 1.66 9.53 -1.52
N ALA A 273 0.42 9.57 -1.05
CA ALA A 273 -0.60 8.61 -1.46
C ALA A 273 -1.96 9.31 -1.74
N PRO A 274 -2.01 10.27 -2.69
CA PRO A 274 -3.19 11.11 -2.91
C PRO A 274 -4.45 10.30 -3.25
N GLY A 275 -4.37 9.40 -4.23
CA GLY A 275 -5.49 8.57 -4.65
C GLY A 275 -5.93 7.59 -3.57
N ALA A 276 -4.98 6.89 -2.93
CA ALA A 276 -5.26 5.97 -1.84
C ALA A 276 -5.99 6.65 -0.66
N ILE A 277 -5.50 7.82 -0.22
CA ILE A 277 -6.12 8.54 0.90
C ILE A 277 -7.51 9.06 0.53
N ALA A 278 -7.72 9.57 -0.69
CA ALA A 278 -9.05 9.97 -1.15
C ALA A 278 -10.03 8.78 -1.21
N LEU A 279 -9.59 7.64 -1.76
CA LEU A 279 -10.40 6.41 -1.83
C LEU A 279 -10.75 5.88 -0.45
N ILE A 280 -9.77 5.73 0.45
CA ILE A 280 -10.00 5.24 1.83
C ILE A 280 -10.95 6.18 2.58
N THR A 281 -10.76 7.51 2.45
CA THR A 281 -11.65 8.49 3.08
C THR A 281 -13.10 8.32 2.62
N ALA A 282 -13.32 8.13 1.31
CA ALA A 282 -14.66 7.92 0.79
C ALA A 282 -15.23 6.56 1.21
N HIS A 283 -14.44 5.50 1.14
CA HIS A 283 -14.86 4.14 1.47
C HIS A 283 -15.28 4.01 2.95
N GLN A 284 -14.48 4.50 3.90
CA GLN A 284 -14.84 4.54 5.33
C GLN A 284 -16.18 5.26 5.57
N GLU A 285 -16.44 6.31 4.81
CA GLU A 285 -17.65 7.13 4.95
C GLU A 285 -18.88 6.49 4.34
N LEU A 286 -18.71 5.67 3.30
CA LEU A 286 -19.78 4.82 2.79
C LEU A 286 -20.11 3.68 3.75
N GLU A 287 -19.10 3.09 4.39
CA GLU A 287 -19.31 2.07 5.43
C GLU A 287 -20.08 2.61 6.64
N ASN A 288 -19.82 3.86 7.06
CA ASN A 288 -20.61 4.51 8.12
C ASN A 288 -22.11 4.63 7.79
N VAL A 289 -22.48 4.61 6.50
CA VAL A 289 -23.86 4.68 6.03
C VAL A 289 -24.48 3.28 5.84
N THR A 290 -23.66 2.27 5.55
CA THR A 290 -24.13 0.96 5.04
C THR A 290 -23.85 -0.23 5.97
N LEU A 291 -22.96 -0.09 6.96
CA LEU A 291 -22.66 -1.14 7.94
C LEU A 291 -23.40 -0.91 9.26
N GLU A 292 -23.93 -1.99 9.82
CA GLU A 292 -24.54 -1.98 11.16
C GLU A 292 -23.47 -1.70 12.22
N ARG A 293 -23.87 -1.06 13.33
CA ARG A 293 -22.99 -0.54 14.38
C ARG A 293 -21.99 -1.55 14.93
N GLU A 294 -22.40 -2.76 15.30
CA GLU A 294 -21.49 -3.76 15.89
C GLU A 294 -20.58 -4.40 14.84
N LEU A 295 -21.08 -4.61 13.61
CA LEU A 295 -20.23 -5.02 12.49
C LEU A 295 -19.12 -3.98 12.22
N ALA A 296 -19.49 -2.69 12.13
CA ALA A 296 -18.54 -1.61 11.91
C ALA A 296 -17.51 -1.51 13.06
N ARG A 297 -17.93 -1.70 14.32
CA ARG A 297 -17.00 -1.73 15.47
C ARG A 297 -16.01 -2.87 15.40
N PHE A 298 -16.47 -4.08 15.08
CA PHE A 298 -15.60 -5.25 14.97
C PHE A 298 -14.67 -5.15 13.75
N LYS A 299 -15.19 -4.66 12.62
CA LYS A 299 -14.43 -4.48 11.38
C LYS A 299 -13.19 -3.61 11.59
N ARG A 300 -13.24 -2.55 12.41
CA ARG A 300 -12.04 -1.74 12.73
C ARG A 300 -10.86 -2.56 13.28
N GLY A 301 -11.14 -3.55 14.11
CA GLY A 301 -10.09 -4.46 14.60
C GLY A 301 -9.56 -5.40 13.51
N VAL A 302 -10.42 -5.80 12.58
CA VAL A 302 -10.03 -6.58 11.38
C VAL A 302 -9.18 -5.75 10.42
N GLU A 303 -9.56 -4.51 10.14
CA GLU A 303 -8.81 -3.56 9.29
C GLU A 303 -7.40 -3.33 9.82
N GLN A 304 -7.28 -3.06 11.12
CA GLN A 304 -5.99 -2.92 11.78
C GLN A 304 -5.16 -4.19 11.63
N ARG A 305 -5.74 -5.36 11.98
CA ARG A 305 -4.99 -6.61 11.94
C ARG A 305 -4.57 -7.01 10.53
N TRP A 306 -5.43 -6.77 9.54
CA TRP A 306 -5.12 -6.98 8.14
C TRP A 306 -3.93 -6.12 7.71
N SER A 307 -3.94 -4.83 8.09
CA SER A 307 -2.86 -3.89 7.76
C SER A 307 -1.52 -4.30 8.37
N GLU A 308 -1.53 -4.78 9.62
CA GLU A 308 -0.34 -5.31 10.31
C GLU A 308 0.22 -6.54 9.57
N LEU A 309 -0.62 -7.51 9.20
CA LEU A 309 -0.18 -8.71 8.49
C LEU A 309 0.49 -8.37 7.15
N VAL A 310 -0.08 -7.44 6.39
CA VAL A 310 0.50 -7.03 5.11
C VAL A 310 1.82 -6.28 5.33
N TYR A 311 1.88 -5.37 6.32
CA TYR A 311 3.12 -4.68 6.66
C TYR A 311 4.24 -5.66 7.02
N ASP A 312 3.92 -6.69 7.78
CA ASP A 312 4.81 -7.75 8.28
C ASP A 312 5.22 -8.80 7.23
N GLY A 313 4.77 -8.66 5.98
CA GLY A 313 5.09 -9.60 4.90
C GLY A 313 4.30 -10.91 4.96
N LEU A 314 3.17 -10.92 5.65
CA LEU A 314 2.28 -12.07 5.82
C LEU A 314 1.07 -12.03 4.88
N TRP A 315 1.25 -11.47 3.67
CA TRP A 315 0.20 -11.43 2.64
C TRP A 315 -0.37 -12.82 2.32
N PHE A 316 0.50 -13.83 2.20
CA PHE A 316 0.12 -15.22 1.90
C PHE A 316 -0.15 -16.06 3.16
N SER A 317 -0.43 -15.43 4.30
CA SER A 317 -0.72 -16.14 5.54
C SER A 317 -2.19 -16.55 5.62
N PRO A 318 -2.52 -17.70 6.23
CA PRO A 318 -3.91 -18.17 6.30
C PRO A 318 -4.82 -17.26 7.13
N LEU A 319 -4.25 -16.47 8.07
CA LEU A 319 -5.04 -15.48 8.79
C LEU A 319 -5.45 -14.33 7.87
N LYS A 320 -4.54 -13.84 7.01
CA LYS A 320 -4.86 -12.79 6.04
C LYS A 320 -5.97 -13.26 5.10
N ASP A 321 -5.89 -14.47 4.56
CA ASP A 321 -6.94 -15.04 3.70
C ASP A 321 -8.31 -15.15 4.42
N ALA A 322 -8.31 -15.54 5.70
CA ALA A 322 -9.53 -15.60 6.49
C ALA A 322 -10.14 -14.20 6.72
N LEU A 323 -9.30 -13.18 6.91
CA LEU A 323 -9.75 -11.80 7.01
C LEU A 323 -10.28 -11.26 5.68
N ASP A 324 -9.68 -11.64 4.54
CA ASP A 324 -10.21 -11.28 3.21
C ASP A 324 -11.64 -11.79 3.02
N VAL A 325 -11.93 -13.03 3.43
CA VAL A 325 -13.31 -13.58 3.37
C VAL A 325 -14.26 -12.77 4.24
N PHE A 326 -13.85 -12.38 5.45
CA PHE A 326 -14.66 -11.50 6.30
C PHE A 326 -14.90 -10.13 5.65
N LEU A 327 -13.86 -9.54 5.06
CA LEU A 327 -13.96 -8.25 4.39
C LEU A 327 -14.91 -8.33 3.20
N GLU A 328 -14.79 -9.32 2.32
CA GLU A 328 -15.71 -9.53 1.19
C GLU A 328 -17.17 -9.70 1.64
N GLU A 329 -17.40 -10.41 2.75
CA GLU A 329 -18.75 -10.52 3.34
C GLU A 329 -19.27 -9.16 3.81
N SER A 330 -18.43 -8.36 4.48
CA SER A 330 -18.81 -7.01 4.94
C SER A 330 -19.15 -6.06 3.80
N GLN A 331 -18.56 -6.26 2.61
CA GLN A 331 -18.71 -5.36 1.48
C GLN A 331 -20.03 -5.52 0.69
N LYS A 332 -20.83 -6.56 0.95
CA LYS A 332 -22.04 -6.87 0.14
C LYS A 332 -23.02 -5.72 -0.08
N HIS A 333 -23.08 -4.77 0.85
CA HIS A 333 -24.00 -3.63 0.82
C HIS A 333 -23.27 -2.27 0.81
N VAL A 334 -21.94 -2.27 0.66
CA VAL A 334 -21.14 -1.04 0.59
C VAL A 334 -21.20 -0.49 -0.84
N SER A 335 -22.39 -0.04 -1.24
CA SER A 335 -22.68 0.53 -2.56
C SER A 335 -23.34 1.90 -2.41
N GLY A 336 -22.94 2.86 -3.22
CA GLY A 336 -23.46 4.24 -3.15
C GLY A 336 -22.44 5.28 -3.58
N ASP A 337 -22.80 6.54 -3.38
CA ASP A 337 -21.99 7.69 -3.79
C ASP A 337 -21.51 8.49 -2.58
N ILE A 338 -20.23 8.86 -2.63
CA ILE A 338 -19.61 9.76 -1.66
C ILE A 338 -19.09 10.99 -2.40
N ARG A 339 -19.52 12.17 -1.94
CA ARG A 339 -19.04 13.44 -2.46
C ARG A 339 -17.90 13.95 -1.59
N LEU A 340 -16.73 14.14 -2.18
CA LEU A 340 -15.53 14.67 -1.55
C LEU A 340 -15.26 16.09 -2.01
N LYS A 341 -14.71 16.90 -1.11
CA LYS A 341 -14.06 18.18 -1.42
C LYS A 341 -12.57 18.07 -1.13
N LEU A 342 -11.74 18.47 -2.09
CA LEU A 342 -10.29 18.42 -2.08
C LEU A 342 -9.73 19.83 -2.01
N GLN A 343 -8.95 20.15 -0.97
CA GLN A 343 -8.28 21.44 -0.85
C GLN A 343 -7.22 21.41 0.26
N GLY A 344 -6.11 22.12 0.07
CA GLY A 344 -5.17 22.44 1.16
C GLY A 344 -4.65 21.22 1.92
N GLY A 345 -4.34 20.14 1.20
CA GLY A 345 -3.83 18.89 1.75
C GLY A 345 -4.88 17.95 2.32
N ARG A 346 -6.18 18.22 2.12
CA ARG A 346 -7.26 17.42 2.71
C ARG A 346 -8.27 16.99 1.66
N ALA A 347 -8.77 15.76 1.84
CA ALA A 347 -10.02 15.28 1.27
C ALA A 347 -11.03 15.17 2.43
N TRP A 348 -12.22 15.76 2.29
CA TRP A 348 -13.28 15.60 3.29
C TRP A 348 -14.65 15.45 2.65
N VAL A 349 -15.54 14.74 3.32
CA VAL A 349 -16.86 14.40 2.78
C VAL A 349 -17.84 15.56 2.93
N THR A 350 -18.57 15.86 1.85
CA THR A 350 -19.64 16.87 1.82
C THR A 350 -21.02 16.27 1.53
N GLY A 351 -21.12 14.98 1.22
CA GLY A 351 -22.38 14.30 0.98
C GLY A 351 -22.25 12.79 0.83
N ARG A 352 -23.33 12.08 1.15
CA ARG A 352 -23.45 10.63 0.98
C ARG A 352 -24.85 10.31 0.42
N ARG A 353 -24.97 9.30 -0.43
CA ARG A 353 -26.25 8.69 -0.80
C ARG A 353 -26.05 7.22 -1.14
N SER A 354 -26.99 6.37 -0.74
CA SER A 354 -26.93 4.93 -0.99
C SER A 354 -28.33 4.34 -0.93
N ASP A 355 -28.65 3.46 -1.87
CA ASP A 355 -29.89 2.67 -1.85
C ASP A 355 -29.85 1.55 -0.81
N SER A 356 -28.65 1.21 -0.29
CA SER A 356 -28.42 0.28 0.82
C SER A 356 -28.15 1.00 2.15
N SER A 357 -28.55 2.27 2.26
CA SER A 357 -28.39 3.08 3.46
C SER A 357 -29.13 2.47 4.66
N LEU A 358 -28.44 2.40 5.80
CA LEU A 358 -29.03 2.14 7.12
C LEU A 358 -29.41 3.43 7.84
N TYR A 359 -29.01 4.60 7.33
CA TYR A 359 -29.54 5.87 7.80
C TYR A 359 -30.99 6.01 7.34
N ASP A 360 -31.89 6.12 8.31
CA ASP A 360 -33.30 6.38 8.14
C ASP A 360 -33.63 7.76 8.70
N TYR A 361 -34.08 8.66 7.81
CA TYR A 361 -34.43 10.04 8.18
C TYR A 361 -35.57 10.09 9.20
N HIS A 362 -36.61 9.26 9.03
CA HIS A 362 -37.78 9.25 9.91
C HIS A 362 -37.45 8.73 11.31
N MET A 363 -36.46 7.84 11.43
CA MET A 363 -35.97 7.36 12.73
C MET A 363 -35.03 8.34 13.45
N ALA A 364 -34.50 9.35 12.75
CA ALA A 364 -33.49 10.26 13.28
C ALA A 364 -33.98 11.71 13.43
N THR A 365 -35.01 12.11 12.68
CA THR A 365 -35.51 13.49 12.67
C THR A 365 -36.20 13.86 13.97
N TYR A 366 -36.18 15.16 14.30
CA TYR A 366 -37.02 15.76 15.36
C TYR A 366 -38.24 16.49 14.78
N ASP A 367 -38.38 16.46 13.45
CA ASP A 367 -39.51 17.07 12.76
C ASP A 367 -40.80 16.24 12.98
N ALA A 368 -41.92 16.73 12.46
CA ALA A 368 -43.23 16.11 12.66
C ALA A 368 -43.35 14.67 12.09
N GLU A 369 -42.39 14.24 11.28
CA GLU A 369 -42.34 12.92 10.64
C GLU A 369 -41.53 11.89 11.44
N ASP A 370 -41.15 12.20 12.70
CA ASP A 370 -40.45 11.28 13.62
C ASP A 370 -41.24 9.98 13.82
N GLN A 371 -40.55 8.85 13.66
CA GLN A 371 -41.06 7.49 13.85
C GLN A 371 -40.37 6.74 15.00
N PHE A 372 -39.41 7.35 15.69
CA PHE A 372 -38.70 6.72 16.80
C PHE A 372 -39.59 6.62 18.05
N ASP A 373 -39.88 5.40 18.51
CA ASP A 373 -40.64 5.20 19.75
C ASP A 373 -39.79 5.52 20.99
N GLN A 374 -39.84 6.79 21.41
CA GLN A 374 -39.13 7.29 22.58
C GLN A 374 -39.55 6.61 23.89
N SER A 375 -40.71 5.94 23.95
CA SER A 375 -41.19 5.26 25.17
C SER A 375 -40.31 4.07 25.57
N LEU A 376 -39.63 3.44 24.60
CA LEU A 376 -38.73 2.31 24.82
C LEU A 376 -37.39 2.72 25.45
N ALA A 377 -37.01 3.99 25.32
CA ALA A 377 -35.68 4.48 25.73
C ALA A 377 -35.44 4.35 27.25
N LYS A 378 -36.47 4.59 28.08
CA LYS A 378 -36.33 4.51 29.54
C LYS A 378 -35.94 3.11 30.00
N GLY A 379 -36.69 2.10 29.55
CA GLY A 379 -36.41 0.70 29.90
C GLY A 379 -35.07 0.24 29.36
N PHE A 380 -34.70 0.66 28.15
CA PHE A 380 -33.38 0.39 27.58
C PHE A 380 -32.25 0.93 28.46
N VAL A 381 -32.31 2.22 28.85
CA VAL A 381 -31.27 2.85 29.69
C VAL A 381 -31.15 2.16 31.05
N ASP A 382 -32.27 1.85 31.68
CA ASP A 382 -32.30 1.17 32.98
C ASP A 382 -31.61 -0.20 32.93
N ILE A 383 -31.88 -0.99 31.89
CA ILE A 383 -31.29 -2.32 31.71
C ILE A 383 -29.81 -2.22 31.29
N TRP A 384 -29.50 -1.36 30.31
CA TRP A 384 -28.15 -1.21 29.78
C TRP A 384 -27.15 -0.74 30.86
N GLY A 385 -27.56 0.20 31.71
CA GLY A 385 -26.72 0.72 32.80
C GLY A 385 -26.67 -0.17 34.04
N LEU A 386 -27.51 -1.21 34.13
CA LEU A 386 -27.66 -2.01 35.35
C LEU A 386 -26.35 -2.65 35.84
N PRO A 387 -25.50 -3.28 35.01
CA PRO A 387 -24.26 -3.89 35.47
C PRO A 387 -23.31 -2.87 36.13
N SER A 388 -23.11 -1.71 35.50
CA SER A 388 -22.26 -0.63 36.03
C SER A 388 -22.82 -0.05 37.32
N LYS A 389 -24.14 0.11 37.41
CA LYS A 389 -24.83 0.54 38.64
C LYS A 389 -24.59 -0.44 39.78
N MET A 390 -24.67 -1.75 39.52
CA MET A 390 -24.42 -2.78 40.54
C MET A 390 -22.97 -2.77 41.03
N ALA A 391 -22.00 -2.58 40.12
CA ALA A 391 -20.59 -2.43 40.48
C ALA A 391 -20.36 -1.21 41.41
N ALA A 392 -20.91 -0.05 41.05
CA ALA A 392 -20.79 1.16 41.86
C ALA A 392 -21.42 1.02 43.25
N LEU A 393 -22.57 0.34 43.35
CA LEU A 393 -23.22 0.04 44.64
C LEU A 393 -22.39 -0.91 45.51
N ARG A 394 -21.65 -1.85 44.91
CA ARG A 394 -20.69 -2.69 45.63
C ARG A 394 -19.55 -1.82 46.14
N ASP A 395 -18.95 -0.99 45.29
CA ASP A 395 -17.81 -0.14 45.64
C ASP A 395 -18.16 0.79 46.81
N SER A 396 -19.35 1.39 46.83
CA SER A 396 -19.79 2.26 47.94
C SER A 396 -20.01 1.55 49.28
N ARG A 397 -20.12 0.22 49.30
CA ARG A 397 -20.31 -0.57 50.54
C ARG A 397 -18.99 -1.06 51.14
N VAL A 398 -17.93 -1.09 50.33
CA VAL A 398 -16.63 -1.68 50.68
C VAL A 398 -15.59 -0.58 51.01
N VAL A 399 -15.97 0.70 50.88
CA VAL A 399 -15.19 1.88 51.32
C VAL A 399 -15.45 2.19 52.79
#